data_AF-A0A6M3JU54-F1
#
_entry.id   AF-A0A6M3JU54-F1
#
_cell.length_a   1.000
_cell.length_b   1.000
_cell.length_c   1.000
_cell.angle_alpha   90.00
_cell.angle_beta   90.00
_cell.angle_gamma   90.00
#
_symmetry.space_group_name_H-M   'P 1'
#
loop_
_entity.id
_entity.type
_entity.pdbx_description
1 polymer ?
#
loop_
_entity_poly.entity_id
_entity_poly.type
_entity_poly.pdbx_seq_one_letter_code
_entity_poly.pdbx_strand_id
1 'polypeptide(L)'
;MSRVDTQRNQTIMRLAVRYSNIEIATAMGISRERVRQIIRDNGGYPPGAEPYMSSAMRVVRDSGLLGTMSDAEVAQLMGVSYWQVYVLRRKLGIGRYEKPIGCGE
;
A
#
# COMPACT_ATOMS: atom_id res chain seq x y z
N MET A 1 -30.41 2.25 -1.47
CA MET A 1 -29.37 1.27 -1.10
C MET A 1 -30.02 0.15 -0.32
N SER A 2 -29.86 -1.10 -0.78
CA SER A 2 -30.44 -2.26 -0.11
C SER A 2 -29.65 -2.59 1.16
N ARG A 3 -30.33 -3.10 2.20
CA ARG A 3 -29.73 -3.44 3.51
C ARG A 3 -28.53 -4.40 3.40
N VAL A 4 -28.52 -5.22 2.35
CA VAL A 4 -27.44 -6.16 2.00
C VAL A 4 -26.17 -5.44 1.53
N ASP A 5 -26.28 -4.34 0.78
CA ASP A 5 -25.13 -3.56 0.30
C ASP A 5 -24.41 -2.86 1.47
N THR A 6 -25.15 -2.36 2.44
CA THR A 6 -24.59 -1.72 3.64
C THR A 6 -23.76 -2.70 4.48
N GLN A 7 -24.22 -3.94 4.65
CA GLN A 7 -23.50 -4.98 5.39
C GLN A 7 -22.16 -5.35 4.70
N ARG A 8 -22.18 -5.49 3.36
CA ARG A 8 -20.97 -5.76 2.57
C ARG A 8 -19.97 -4.60 2.65
N ASN A 9 -20.45 -3.36 2.53
CA ASN A 9 -19.60 -2.17 2.61
C ASN A 9 -18.92 -2.05 3.98
N GLN A 10 -19.65 -2.33 5.07
CA GLN A 10 -19.05 -2.36 6.42
C GLN A 10 -17.99 -3.45 6.56
N THR A 11 -18.18 -4.60 5.93
CA THR A 11 -17.20 -5.69 5.95
C THR A 11 -15.92 -5.28 5.23
N ILE A 12 -16.04 -4.64 4.05
CA ILE A 12 -14.90 -4.09 3.31
C ILE A 12 -14.13 -3.08 4.16
N MET A 13 -14.84 -2.20 4.89
CA MET A 13 -14.20 -1.23 5.77
C MET A 13 -13.43 -1.85 6.92
N ARG A 14 -13.96 -2.92 7.53
CA ARG A 14 -13.23 -3.66 8.57
C ARG A 14 -11.98 -4.34 8.02
N LEU A 15 -12.06 -4.90 6.82
CA LEU A 15 -10.91 -5.55 6.19
C LEU A 15 -9.85 -4.54 5.71
N ALA A 16 -10.26 -3.34 5.28
CA ALA A 16 -9.36 -2.27 4.84
C ALA A 16 -8.37 -1.82 5.91
N VAL A 17 -8.66 -2.05 7.19
CA VAL A 17 -7.72 -1.80 8.31
C VAL A 17 -6.47 -2.68 8.19
N ARG A 18 -6.60 -3.92 7.71
CA ARG A 18 -5.56 -4.95 7.83
C ARG A 18 -5.10 -5.53 6.49
N TYR A 19 -5.91 -5.43 5.45
CA TYR A 19 -5.71 -6.02 4.13
C TYR A 19 -5.72 -4.93 3.04
N SER A 20 -4.94 -5.14 1.99
CA SER A 20 -4.95 -4.25 0.82
C SER A 20 -6.20 -4.44 -0.04
N ASN A 21 -6.43 -3.53 -0.97
CA ASN A 21 -7.57 -3.63 -1.90
C ASN A 21 -7.61 -4.91 -2.72
N ILE A 22 -6.43 -5.43 -3.08
CA ILE A 22 -6.33 -6.65 -3.87
C ILE A 22 -6.74 -7.83 -3.00
N GLU A 23 -6.25 -7.90 -1.77
CA GLU A 23 -6.60 -8.97 -0.82
C GLU A 23 -8.10 -8.93 -0.47
N ILE A 24 -8.68 -7.75 -0.28
CA ILE A 24 -10.12 -7.59 -0.05
C ILE A 24 -10.92 -8.00 -1.27
N ALA A 25 -10.50 -7.55 -2.46
CA ALA A 25 -11.12 -7.91 -3.73
C ALA A 25 -11.15 -9.42 -3.93
N THR A 26 -10.01 -10.09 -3.73
CA THR A 26 -9.88 -11.54 -3.83
C THR A 26 -10.72 -12.26 -2.77
N ALA A 27 -10.66 -11.82 -1.51
CA ALA A 27 -11.40 -12.45 -0.41
C ALA A 27 -12.92 -12.31 -0.54
N MET A 28 -13.40 -11.21 -1.13
CA MET A 28 -14.82 -10.90 -1.28
C MET A 28 -15.37 -11.26 -2.68
N GLY A 29 -14.51 -11.68 -3.61
CA GLY A 29 -14.89 -11.97 -5.00
C GLY A 29 -15.40 -10.74 -5.77
N ILE A 30 -14.90 -9.53 -5.45
CA ILE A 30 -15.29 -8.27 -6.09
C ILE A 30 -14.09 -7.60 -6.74
N SER A 31 -14.33 -6.69 -7.69
CA SER A 31 -13.23 -5.99 -8.37
C SER A 31 -12.52 -4.99 -7.45
N ARG A 32 -11.20 -4.83 -7.63
CA ARG A 32 -10.38 -3.85 -6.90
C ARG A 32 -10.90 -2.41 -7.01
N GLU A 33 -11.52 -2.07 -8.14
CA GLU A 33 -12.11 -0.75 -8.36
C GLU A 33 -13.40 -0.58 -7.56
N ARG A 34 -14.21 -1.64 -7.44
CA ARG A 34 -15.41 -1.60 -6.61
C ARG A 34 -15.07 -1.42 -5.14
N VAL A 35 -14.03 -2.10 -4.65
CA VAL A 35 -13.48 -1.86 -3.30
C VAL A 35 -13.08 -0.39 -3.12
N ARG A 36 -12.31 0.16 -4.06
CA ARG A 36 -11.87 1.57 -4.01
C ARG A 36 -13.04 2.56 -4.02
N GLN A 37 -14.08 2.26 -4.82
CA GLN A 37 -15.27 3.09 -4.93
C GLN A 37 -16.06 3.08 -3.62
N ILE A 38 -16.33 1.89 -3.07
CA ILE A 38 -17.02 1.73 -1.78
C ILE A 38 -16.27 2.49 -0.68
N ILE A 39 -14.95 2.39 -0.64
CA ILE A 39 -14.14 3.10 0.36
C ILE A 39 -14.27 4.61 0.18
N ARG A 40 -14.22 5.12 -1.05
CA ARG A 40 -14.43 6.55 -1.34
C ARG A 40 -15.82 7.03 -0.93
N ASP A 41 -16.87 6.29 -1.28
CA ASP A 41 -18.27 6.61 -0.95
C ASP A 41 -18.54 6.66 0.56
N ASN A 42 -17.74 5.95 1.36
CA ASN A 42 -17.87 5.88 2.80
C ASN A 42 -16.86 6.82 3.52
N GLY A 43 -16.34 7.83 2.83
CA GLY A 43 -15.47 8.86 3.42
C GLY A 43 -13.96 8.59 3.32
N GLY A 44 -13.55 7.58 2.55
CA GLY A 44 -12.15 7.23 2.33
C GLY A 44 -11.66 6.10 3.24
N TYR A 45 -10.35 5.88 3.26
CA TYR A 45 -9.77 4.82 4.08
C TYR A 45 -9.88 5.16 5.56
N PRO A 46 -10.13 4.18 6.43
CA PRO A 46 -10.07 4.42 7.86
C PRO A 46 -8.68 4.94 8.24
N PRO A 47 -8.59 5.85 9.23
CA PRO A 47 -7.30 6.38 9.68
C PRO A 47 -6.39 5.23 10.13
N GLY A 48 -5.18 5.16 9.55
CA GLY A 48 -4.23 4.07 9.79
C GLY A 48 -4.35 2.88 8.84
N ALA A 49 -5.41 2.77 8.04
CA ALA A 49 -5.40 1.86 6.90
C ALA A 49 -4.48 2.42 5.82
N GLU A 50 -3.42 1.68 5.51
CA GLU A 50 -2.55 2.00 4.39
C GLU A 50 -3.06 1.28 3.14
N PRO A 51 -3.77 1.99 2.24
CA PRO A 51 -4.50 1.40 1.10
C PRO A 51 -3.65 0.56 0.16
N TYR A 52 -2.34 0.82 0.22
CA TYR A 52 -1.32 0.37 -0.70
C TYR A 52 -0.31 -0.59 -0.06
N MET A 53 -0.48 -0.95 1.22
CA MET A 53 0.41 -1.90 1.87
C MET A 53 -0.04 -3.34 1.59
N SER A 54 0.42 -3.87 0.46
CA SER A 54 0.46 -5.32 0.29
C SER A 54 1.31 -5.95 1.39
N SER A 55 1.12 -7.25 1.62
CA SER A 55 1.96 -8.00 2.56
C SER A 55 3.46 -7.83 2.27
N ALA A 56 3.87 -7.80 1.00
CA ALA A 56 5.25 -7.50 0.60
C ALA A 56 5.70 -6.07 0.99
N MET A 57 4.81 -5.09 0.85
CA MET A 57 5.08 -3.70 1.21
C MET A 57 5.24 -3.48 2.72
N ARG A 58 4.60 -4.32 3.56
CA ARG A 58 4.87 -4.35 5.01
C ARG A 58 6.30 -4.78 5.29
N VAL A 59 6.79 -5.79 4.58
CA VAL A 59 8.18 -6.22 4.72
C VAL A 59 9.13 -5.13 4.22
N VAL A 60 8.81 -4.42 3.13
CA VAL A 60 9.60 -3.26 2.67
C VAL A 60 9.71 -2.17 3.75
N ARG A 61 8.63 -1.89 4.46
CA ARG A 61 8.64 -0.92 5.57
C ARG A 61 9.60 -1.37 6.67
N ASP A 62 9.51 -2.63 7.06
CA ASP A 62 10.23 -3.19 8.22
C ASP A 62 11.69 -3.56 7.91
N SER A 63 12.02 -3.77 6.63
CA SER A 63 13.32 -4.29 6.20
C SER A 63 14.49 -3.31 6.36
N GLY A 64 14.23 -2.04 6.65
CA GLY A 64 15.28 -1.00 6.73
C GLY A 64 15.98 -0.73 5.38
N LEU A 65 15.46 -1.26 4.27
CA LEU A 65 16.03 -1.07 2.94
C LEU A 65 15.74 0.32 2.35
N LEU A 66 14.73 1.00 2.89
CA LEU A 66 14.37 2.36 2.49
C LEU A 66 15.48 3.33 2.90
N GLY A 67 16.08 4.02 1.93
CA GLY A 67 17.16 4.98 2.17
C GLY A 67 18.56 4.36 2.21
N THR A 68 18.68 3.04 2.21
CA THR A 68 19.97 2.33 2.02
C THR A 68 20.17 1.88 0.57
N MET A 69 19.08 1.70 -0.16
CA MET A 69 19.06 1.35 -1.58
C MET A 69 18.07 2.25 -2.34
N SER A 70 18.16 2.30 -3.66
CA SER A 70 17.22 3.09 -4.45
C SER A 70 15.80 2.50 -4.40
N ASP A 71 14.79 3.36 -4.45
CA ASP A 71 13.38 2.95 -4.41
C ASP A 71 13.03 1.90 -5.50
N ALA A 72 13.73 1.94 -6.64
CA ALA A 72 13.57 1.01 -7.76
C ALA A 72 14.20 -0.37 -7.51
N GLU A 73 15.34 -0.43 -6.82
CA GLU A 73 15.99 -1.69 -6.43
C GLU A 73 15.17 -2.40 -5.35
N VAL A 74 14.72 -1.66 -4.34
CA VAL A 74 13.84 -2.19 -3.29
C VAL A 74 12.54 -2.73 -3.88
N ALA A 75 11.97 -2.02 -4.86
CA ALA A 75 10.77 -2.45 -5.56
C ALA A 75 10.96 -3.77 -6.31
N GLN A 76 12.06 -3.91 -7.05
CA GLN A 76 12.38 -5.15 -7.77
C GLN A 76 12.63 -6.31 -6.82
N LEU A 77 13.40 -6.08 -5.75
CA LEU A 77 13.72 -7.11 -4.76
C LEU A 77 12.46 -7.68 -4.10
N MET A 78 11.48 -6.82 -3.83
CA MET A 78 10.29 -7.16 -3.07
C MET A 78 9.08 -7.44 -3.96
N GLY A 79 9.23 -7.35 -5.29
CA GLY A 79 8.15 -7.57 -6.25
C GLY A 79 7.01 -6.57 -6.13
N VAL A 80 7.28 -5.34 -5.67
CA VAL A 80 6.30 -4.26 -5.51
C VAL A 80 6.53 -3.15 -6.54
N SER A 81 5.57 -2.23 -6.68
CA SER A 81 5.78 -1.08 -7.57
C SER A 81 6.69 -0.03 -6.92
N TYR A 82 7.65 0.50 -7.68
CA TYR A 82 8.48 1.65 -7.31
C TYR A 82 7.67 2.81 -6.71
N TRP A 83 6.50 3.10 -7.29
CA TRP A 83 5.64 4.18 -6.81
C TRP A 83 5.14 3.95 -5.38
N GLN A 84 4.88 2.69 -5.02
CA GLN A 84 4.49 2.34 -3.66
C GLN A 84 5.65 2.62 -2.70
N VAL A 85 6.86 2.14 -3.03
CA VAL A 85 8.09 2.35 -2.25
C VAL A 85 8.36 3.84 -2.03
N TYR A 86 8.28 4.65 -3.08
CA TYR A 86 8.44 6.11 -3.01
C TYR A 86 7.46 6.77 -2.03
N VAL A 87 6.16 6.44 -2.12
CA VAL A 87 5.14 7.00 -1.22
C VAL A 87 5.41 6.60 0.23
N LEU A 88 5.78 5.34 0.47
CA LEU A 88 6.11 4.84 1.80
C LEU A 88 7.36 5.52 2.37
N ARG A 89 8.43 5.65 1.57
CA ARG A 89 9.66 6.34 1.95
C ARG A 89 9.35 7.77 2.42
N ARG A 90 8.57 8.53 1.64
CA ARG A 90 8.18 9.90 2.00
C ARG A 90 7.29 9.95 3.25
N LYS A 91 6.36 9.01 3.40
CA LYS A 91 5.50 8.94 4.60
C LYS A 91 6.28 8.67 5.87
N LEU A 92 7.31 7.83 5.80
CA LEU A 92 8.20 7.53 6.92
C LEU A 92 9.23 8.64 7.17
N GLY A 93 9.24 9.70 6.35
CA GLY A 93 10.21 10.78 6.46
C GLY A 93 11.64 10.36 6.09
N ILE A 94 11.81 9.24 5.41
CA ILE A 94 13.13 8.71 5.06
C ILE A 94 13.67 9.50 3.86
N GLY A 95 14.90 10.01 4.00
CA GLY A 95 15.62 10.72 2.94
C GLY A 95 15.75 9.89 1.67
N ARG A 96 15.95 10.53 0.52
CA ARG A 96 16.24 9.78 -0.71
C ARG A 96 17.56 9.03 -0.51
N TYR A 97 17.68 7.82 -1.05
CA TYR A 97 19.00 7.22 -1.17
C TYR A 97 19.84 8.09 -2.09
N GLU A 98 20.88 8.72 -1.53
CA GLU A 98 21.90 9.40 -2.30
C GLU A 98 22.98 8.37 -2.58
N LYS A 99 23.06 7.92 -3.84
CA LYS A 99 24.19 7.11 -4.27
C LYS A 99 25.45 7.88 -3.87
N PRO A 100 26.39 7.29 -3.10
CA PRO A 100 27.66 7.94 -2.87
C PRO A 100 28.25 8.24 -4.24
N ILE A 101 28.54 9.51 -4.48
CA ILE A 101 29.29 9.94 -5.65
C ILE A 101 30.66 9.26 -5.56
N GLY A 102 30.76 8.05 -6.10
CA GLY A 102 32.04 7.40 -6.29
C GLY A 102 32.85 8.32 -7.19
N CYS A 103 33.98 8.79 -6.67
CA CYS A 103 35.04 9.40 -7.46
C CYS A 103 35.24 8.54 -8.72
N GLY A 104 34.90 9.12 -9.86
CA GLY A 104 35.35 8.60 -11.15
C GLY A 104 36.84 8.88 -11.25
N GLU A 105 37.56 7.82 -11.57
CA GLU A 105 38.99 7.73 -11.88
C GLU A 105 39.42 8.66 -13.04
#